data_AF-A0ABD4KSP0-F1
#
_entry.id   AF-A0ABD4KSP0-F1
#
_cell.length_a   1.000
_cell.length_b   1.000
_cell.length_c   1.000
_cell.angle_alpha   90.00
_cell.angle_beta   90.00
_cell.angle_gamma   90.00
#
_symmetry.space_group_name_H-M   'P 1'
#
loop_
_entity.id
_entity.type
_entity.pdbx_description
1 polymer ?
#
loop_
_entity_poly.entity_id
_entity_poly.type
_entity_poly.pdbx_seq_one_letter_code
_entity_poly.pdbx_strand_id
1 'polypeptide(L)'
;SMEEAQQLALLLRAGSLTAPVTIVEERTIGASLGAENIQNGFAALALGMALTLTFMALWYRRLGWVANAALLFNMVCLIGLIALLPGAVLTLPGIAGLVLTVGMAVDTNVLIFERIKDKIA
;
A
#
# COMPACT_ATOMS: atom_id res chain seq x y z
N SER A 1 -18.39 -33.05 0.43
CA SER A 1 -17.63 -32.44 -0.69
C SER A 1 -16.21 -32.12 -0.22
N MET A 2 -15.28 -31.75 -1.12
CA MET A 2 -13.88 -31.45 -0.75
C MET A 2 -13.77 -30.29 0.27
N GLU A 3 -14.73 -29.37 0.25
CA GLU A 3 -14.91 -28.28 1.20
C GLU A 3 -15.21 -28.76 2.63
N GLU A 4 -16.11 -29.74 2.78
CA GLU A 4 -16.43 -30.34 4.09
C GLU A 4 -15.23 -31.10 4.68
N ALA A 5 -14.46 -31.79 3.82
CA ALA A 5 -13.24 -32.48 4.26
C ALA A 5 -12.17 -31.47 4.72
N GLN A 6 -12.04 -30.33 4.05
CA GLN A 6 -11.14 -29.24 4.49
C GLN A 6 -11.61 -28.59 5.78
N GLN A 7 -12.91 -28.35 5.94
CA GLN A 7 -13.47 -27.82 7.20
C GLN A 7 -13.26 -28.79 8.36
N LEU A 8 -13.48 -30.09 8.16
CA LEU A 8 -13.25 -31.10 9.18
C LEU A 8 -11.76 -31.20 9.54
N ALA A 9 -10.87 -31.12 8.55
CA ALA A 9 -9.42 -31.08 8.79
C ALA A 9 -8.98 -29.81 9.55
N LEU A 10 -9.60 -28.65 9.27
CA LEU A 10 -9.39 -27.41 10.01
C LEU A 10 -9.82 -27.53 11.47
N LEU A 11 -11.01 -28.09 11.72
CA LEU A 11 -11.54 -28.33 13.06
C LEU A 11 -10.67 -29.32 13.84
N LEU A 12 -10.18 -30.38 13.19
CA LEU A 12 -9.26 -31.35 13.80
C LEU A 12 -7.86 -30.75 14.06
N ARG A 13 -7.36 -29.84 13.20
CA ARG A 13 -6.09 -29.11 13.42
C ARG A 13 -6.17 -28.03 14.47
N ALA A 14 -7.32 -27.39 14.62
CA ALA A 14 -7.58 -26.41 15.67
C ALA A 14 -7.58 -27.05 17.08
N GLY A 15 -7.70 -28.38 17.14
CA GLY A 15 -7.77 -29.15 18.38
C GLY A 15 -9.14 -29.02 19.04
N SER A 16 -9.52 -30.03 19.85
CA SER A 16 -10.71 -29.90 20.69
C SER A 16 -10.50 -28.72 21.63
N LEU A 17 -11.39 -27.73 21.59
CA LEU A 17 -11.42 -26.65 22.58
C LEU A 17 -11.70 -27.27 23.95
N THR A 18 -10.65 -27.60 24.70
CA THR A 18 -10.73 -28.26 26.01
C THR A 18 -11.32 -27.33 27.09
N ALA A 19 -11.46 -26.04 26.80
CA ALA A 19 -11.98 -25.02 27.72
C ALA A 19 -13.10 -24.19 27.06
N PRO A 20 -14.14 -23.80 27.81
CA PRO A 20 -15.20 -22.95 27.30
C PRO A 20 -14.62 -21.61 26.84
N VAL A 21 -14.74 -21.30 25.56
CA VAL A 21 -14.30 -20.04 24.97
C VAL A 21 -15.32 -18.97 25.34
N THR A 22 -15.02 -18.19 26.36
CA THR A 22 -15.73 -16.93 26.63
C THR A 22 -15.11 -15.84 25.76
N ILE A 23 -15.92 -15.19 24.92
CA ILE A 23 -15.50 -14.03 24.13
C ILE A 23 -15.34 -12.87 25.12
N VAL A 24 -14.09 -12.54 25.47
CA VAL A 24 -13.76 -11.49 26.47
C VAL A 24 -13.92 -10.09 25.87
N GLU A 25 -13.66 -9.92 24.58
CA GLU A 25 -13.76 -8.63 23.88
C GLU A 25 -14.05 -8.87 22.39
N GLU A 26 -15.25 -8.53 21.93
CA GLU A 26 -15.59 -8.48 20.51
C GLU A 26 -15.37 -7.05 20.01
N ARG A 27 -14.28 -6.81 19.29
CA ARG A 27 -14.09 -5.53 18.60
C ARG A 27 -14.84 -5.56 17.28
N THR A 28 -16.12 -5.21 17.32
CA THR A 28 -16.90 -4.93 16.11
C THR A 28 -16.43 -3.60 15.53
N ILE A 29 -15.51 -3.66 14.57
CA ILE A 29 -15.15 -2.49 13.77
C ILE A 29 -16.34 -2.23 12.84
N GLY A 30 -17.12 -1.19 13.13
CA GLY A 30 -18.22 -0.78 12.27
C GLY A 30 -17.72 -0.45 10.86
N ALA A 31 -18.47 -0.85 9.84
CA ALA A 31 -18.14 -0.58 8.44
C ALA A 31 -17.90 0.91 8.14
N SER A 32 -18.50 1.81 8.93
CA SER A 32 -18.28 3.26 8.85
C SER A 32 -16.84 3.68 9.17
N LEU A 33 -16.24 3.13 10.24
CA LEU A 33 -14.84 3.39 10.59
C LEU A 33 -13.90 2.85 9.51
N GLY A 34 -14.24 1.73 8.88
CA GLY A 34 -13.48 1.20 7.74
C GLY A 34 -13.52 2.14 6.54
N ALA A 35 -14.70 2.61 6.15
CA ALA A 35 -14.89 3.51 5.01
C ALA A 35 -14.18 4.86 5.23
N GLU A 36 -14.32 5.45 6.41
CA GLU A 36 -13.66 6.72 6.77
C GLU A 36 -12.13 6.60 6.72
N ASN A 37 -11.59 5.50 7.24
CA ASN A 37 -10.15 5.26 7.20
C ASN A 37 -9.60 5.07 5.78
N ILE A 38 -10.36 4.40 4.90
CA ILE A 38 -9.97 4.26 3.48
C ILE A 38 -9.96 5.64 2.82
N GLN A 39 -10.98 6.45 3.05
CA GLN A 39 -11.09 7.79 2.48
C GLN A 39 -9.95 8.70 2.96
N ASN A 40 -9.66 8.71 4.26
CA ASN A 40 -8.56 9.46 4.85
C ASN A 40 -7.20 8.97 4.34
N GLY A 41 -7.02 7.66 4.21
CA GLY A 41 -5.80 7.07 3.65
C GLY A 41 -5.57 7.47 2.20
N PHE A 42 -6.62 7.44 1.37
CA PHE A 42 -6.52 7.86 -0.03
C PHE A 42 -6.26 9.36 -0.16
N ALA A 43 -6.89 10.19 0.69
CA ALA A 43 -6.63 11.62 0.75
C ALA A 43 -5.17 11.93 1.16
N ALA A 44 -4.63 11.21 2.15
CA ALA A 44 -3.24 11.34 2.57
C ALA A 44 -2.26 10.96 1.46
N LEU A 45 -2.52 9.84 0.75
CA LEU A 45 -1.72 9.43 -0.41
C LEU A 45 -1.77 10.48 -1.53
N ALA A 46 -2.95 11.00 -1.85
CA ALA A 46 -3.13 12.01 -2.90
C ALA A 46 -2.41 13.33 -2.55
N LEU A 47 -2.55 13.81 -1.32
CA LEU A 47 -1.84 15.00 -0.83
C LEU A 47 -0.32 14.79 -0.83
N GLY A 48 0.15 13.64 -0.31
CA GLY A 48 1.56 13.29 -0.28
C GLY A 48 2.18 13.28 -1.68
N MET A 49 1.50 12.64 -2.64
CA MET A 49 1.90 12.64 -4.05
C MET A 49 1.91 14.03 -4.66
N ALA A 50 0.86 14.83 -4.46
CA ALA A 50 0.79 16.18 -5.02
C ALA A 50 1.96 17.05 -4.54
N LEU A 51 2.30 16.96 -3.25
CA LEU A 51 3.39 17.71 -2.63
C LEU A 51 4.76 17.26 -3.16
N THR A 52 4.98 15.94 -3.27
CA THR A 52 6.25 15.40 -3.83
C THR A 52 6.42 15.70 -5.31
N LEU A 53 5.36 15.52 -6.12
CA LEU A 53 5.39 15.84 -7.55
C LEU A 53 5.66 17.33 -7.80
N THR A 54 5.05 18.21 -7.00
CA THR A 54 5.27 19.66 -7.08
C THR A 54 6.70 20.02 -6.70
N PHE A 55 7.22 19.44 -5.61
CA PHE A 55 8.61 19.64 -5.18
C PHE A 55 9.61 19.19 -6.25
N MET A 56 9.42 17.98 -6.82
CA MET A 56 10.26 17.46 -7.90
C MET A 56 10.20 18.33 -9.16
N ALA A 57 9.01 18.77 -9.55
CA ALA A 57 8.84 19.59 -10.75
C ALA A 57 9.53 20.97 -10.63
N LEU A 58 9.45 21.61 -9.46
CA LEU A 58 10.06 22.91 -9.21
C LEU A 58 11.59 22.82 -9.08
N TRP A 59 12.10 21.83 -8.35
CA TRP A 59 13.54 21.74 -8.03
C TRP A 59 14.38 21.16 -9.17
N TYR A 60 13.84 20.21 -9.95
CA TYR A 60 14.60 19.46 -10.96
C TYR A 60 14.28 19.84 -12.43
N ARG A 61 13.40 20.83 -12.68
CA ARG A 61 13.02 21.31 -14.03
C ARG A 61 12.73 20.12 -14.99
N ARG A 62 13.37 20.04 -16.17
CA ARG A 62 13.07 19.02 -17.20
C ARG A 62 13.29 17.58 -16.73
N LEU A 63 14.26 17.33 -15.86
CA LEU A 63 14.52 15.98 -15.33
C LEU A 63 13.45 15.57 -14.32
N GLY A 64 12.90 16.52 -13.56
CA GLY A 64 11.78 16.29 -12.65
C GLY A 64 10.52 15.78 -13.36
N TRP A 65 10.25 16.26 -14.58
CA TRP A 65 9.12 15.76 -15.38
C TRP A 65 9.28 14.30 -15.79
N VAL A 66 10.49 13.87 -16.15
CA VAL A 66 10.79 12.46 -16.46
C VAL A 66 10.63 11.59 -15.22
N ALA A 67 11.07 12.08 -14.06
CA ALA A 67 10.89 11.40 -12.77
C ALA A 67 9.41 11.21 -12.41
N ASN A 68 8.61 12.27 -12.59
CA ASN A 68 7.17 12.23 -12.34
C ASN A 68 6.48 11.19 -13.25
N ALA A 69 6.88 11.10 -14.52
CA ALA A 69 6.37 10.08 -15.43
C ALA A 69 6.77 8.66 -14.99
N ALA A 70 8.02 8.45 -14.55
CA ALA A 70 8.49 7.16 -14.03
C ALA A 70 7.76 6.75 -12.75
N LEU A 71 7.51 7.71 -11.84
CA LEU A 71 6.77 7.48 -10.60
C LEU A 71 5.31 7.09 -10.87
N LEU A 72 4.64 7.80 -11.78
CA LEU A 72 3.28 7.47 -12.22
C LEU A 72 3.22 6.07 -12.84
N PHE A 73 4.18 5.73 -13.70
CA PHE A 73 4.26 4.39 -14.29
C PHE A 73 4.46 3.31 -13.22
N ASN A 74 5.36 3.53 -12.26
CA ASN A 74 5.58 2.62 -11.14
C ASN A 74 4.28 2.39 -10.33
N MET A 75 3.53 3.46 -10.04
CA MET A 75 2.26 3.37 -9.33
C MET A 75 1.22 2.53 -10.09
N VAL A 76 1.07 2.79 -11.39
CA VAL A 76 0.11 2.05 -12.23
C VAL A 76 0.49 0.56 -12.28
N CYS A 77 1.77 0.24 -12.42
CA CYS A 77 2.26 -1.14 -12.37
C CYS A 77 1.99 -1.80 -11.01
N LEU A 78 2.21 -1.09 -9.91
CA LEU A 78 2.00 -1.59 -8.56
C LEU A 78 0.51 -1.91 -8.30
N ILE A 79 -0.38 -0.97 -8.64
CA ILE A 79 -1.83 -1.17 -8.51
C ILE A 79 -2.31 -2.28 -9.46
N GLY A 80 -1.79 -2.32 -10.69
CA GLY A 80 -2.09 -3.37 -11.66
C GLY A 80 -1.66 -4.76 -11.17
N LEU A 81 -0.52 -4.86 -10.50
CA LEU A 81 -0.05 -6.10 -9.89
C LEU A 81 -0.95 -6.54 -8.74
N ILE A 82 -1.35 -5.62 -7.85
CA ILE A 82 -2.30 -5.91 -6.77
C ILE A 82 -3.65 -6.37 -7.33
N ALA A 83 -4.13 -5.72 -8.40
CA ALA A 83 -5.39 -6.09 -9.06
C ALA A 83 -5.35 -7.47 -9.73
N LEU A 84 -4.17 -7.93 -10.17
CA LEU A 84 -3.98 -9.26 -10.77
C LEU A 84 -3.97 -10.38 -9.71
N LEU A 85 -3.57 -10.08 -8.47
CA LEU A 85 -3.47 -11.07 -7.40
C LEU A 85 -4.86 -11.40 -6.80
N PRO A 86 -5.37 -12.64 -6.96
CA PRO A 86 -6.68 -13.01 -6.43
C PRO A 86 -6.69 -12.94 -4.90
N GLY A 87 -7.62 -12.18 -4.33
CA GLY A 87 -7.79 -12.05 -2.87
C GLY A 87 -6.88 -11.01 -2.21
N ALA A 88 -6.07 -10.28 -2.97
CA ALA A 88 -5.34 -9.12 -2.44
C ALA A 88 -6.33 -7.96 -2.22
N VAL A 89 -6.54 -7.60 -0.96
CA VAL A 89 -7.43 -6.50 -0.57
C VAL A 89 -6.60 -5.29 -0.14
N LEU A 90 -6.96 -4.11 -0.65
CA LEU A 90 -6.33 -2.86 -0.25
C LEU A 90 -6.89 -2.41 1.11
N THR A 91 -6.18 -2.75 2.17
CA THR A 91 -6.52 -2.36 3.55
C THR A 91 -5.75 -1.11 3.99
N LEU A 92 -6.07 -0.57 5.16
CA LEU A 92 -5.33 0.52 5.82
C LEU A 92 -3.80 0.28 5.82
N PRO A 93 -3.30 -0.89 6.29
CA PRO A 93 -1.87 -1.22 6.17
C PRO A 93 -1.36 -1.25 4.72
N GLY A 94 -2.19 -1.70 3.78
CA GLY A 94 -1.86 -1.68 2.36
C GLY A 94 -1.64 -0.26 1.84
N ILE A 95 -2.51 0.69 2.20
CA ILE A 95 -2.37 2.11 1.84
C ILE A 95 -1.08 2.70 2.45
N ALA A 96 -0.78 2.38 3.71
CA ALA A 96 0.48 2.80 4.34
C ALA A 96 1.71 2.24 3.61
N GLY A 97 1.65 0.98 3.17
CA GLY A 97 2.67 0.37 2.33
C GLY A 97 2.86 1.10 0.99
N LEU A 98 1.76 1.49 0.33
CA LEU A 98 1.81 2.29 -0.91
C LEU A 98 2.52 3.62 -0.68
N VAL A 99 2.18 4.35 0.39
CA VAL A 99 2.83 5.63 0.74
C VAL A 99 4.34 5.44 0.95
N LEU A 100 4.75 4.37 1.64
CA LEU A 100 6.15 4.05 1.88
C LEU A 100 6.90 3.74 0.56
N THR A 101 6.30 2.94 -0.32
CA THR A 101 6.90 2.62 -1.64
C THR A 101 7.09 3.88 -2.48
N VAL A 102 6.10 4.78 -2.49
CA VAL A 102 6.21 6.07 -3.19
C VAL A 102 7.33 6.92 -2.60
N GLY A 103 7.42 7.03 -1.28
CA GLY A 103 8.49 7.79 -0.62
C GLY A 103 9.89 7.28 -0.99
N MET A 104 10.09 5.97 -0.96
CA MET A 104 11.37 5.36 -1.36
C MET A 104 11.66 5.51 -2.86
N ALA A 105 10.63 5.42 -3.72
CA ALA A 105 10.80 5.61 -5.16
C ALA A 105 11.20 7.05 -5.51
N VAL A 106 10.59 8.03 -4.84
CA VAL A 106 10.94 9.46 -4.97
C VAL A 106 12.37 9.70 -4.48
N ASP A 107 12.74 9.20 -3.30
CA ASP A 107 14.09 9.36 -2.73
C ASP A 107 15.17 8.78 -3.67
N THR A 108 14.95 7.55 -4.17
CA THR A 108 15.87 6.91 -5.12
C THR A 108 16.05 7.74 -6.40
N ASN A 109 14.95 8.31 -6.92
CA ASN A 109 15.01 9.16 -8.12
C ASN A 109 15.80 10.45 -7.84
N VAL A 110 15.59 11.10 -6.69
CA VAL A 110 16.34 12.29 -6.26
C VAL A 110 17.83 11.98 -6.17
N LEU A 111 18.21 10.89 -5.51
CA LEU A 111 19.59 10.43 -5.35
C LEU A 111 20.30 10.22 -6.70
N ILE A 112 19.62 9.58 -7.65
CA ILE A 112 20.14 9.39 -9.01
C ILE A 112 20.36 10.75 -9.69
N PHE A 113 19.44 11.70 -9.54
CA PHE A 113 19.59 13.01 -10.16
C PHE A 113 20.71 13.85 -9.55
N GLU A 114 20.85 13.85 -8.22
CA GLU A 114 21.98 14.51 -7.57
C GLU A 114 23.29 13.91 -8.07
N ARG A 115 23.36 12.57 -8.17
CA ARG A 115 24.53 11.90 -8.70
C ARG A 115 24.84 12.26 -10.16
N ILE A 116 23.82 12.41 -11.01
CA ILE A 116 23.99 12.84 -12.40
C ILE A 116 24.48 14.29 -12.46
N LYS A 117 23.91 15.19 -11.65
CA LYS A 117 24.34 16.59 -11.55
C LYS A 117 25.80 16.71 -11.14
N ASP A 118 26.22 15.98 -10.11
CA ASP A 118 27.59 15.95 -9.61
C ASP A 118 28.62 15.45 -10.63
N LYS A 119 28.19 14.65 -11.62
CA LYS A 119 29.08 14.07 -12.63
C LYS A 119 29.18 14.92 -13.90
N ILE A 120 28.22 15.82 -14.13
CA ILE A 120 28.19 16.71 -15.30
C ILE A 120 28.76 18.10 -14.95
N ALA A 121 28.71 18.48 -13.68
CA ALA A 121 29.43 19.64 -13.13
C ALA A 121 30.94 19.35 -13.01
#